data_AF-A0A396U2G5-F1
#
_entry.id   AF-A0A396U2G5-F1
#
_cell.length_a   1.000
_cell.length_b   1.000
_cell.length_c   1.000
_cell.angle_alpha   90.00
_cell.angle_beta   90.00
_cell.angle_gamma   90.00
#
_symmetry.space_group_name_H-M   'P 1'
#
loop_
_entity.id
_entity.type
_entity.pdbx_description
1 polymer ?
#
loop_
_entity_poly.entity_id
_entity_poly.type
_entity_poly.pdbx_seq_one_letter_code
_entity_poly.pdbx_strand_id
1 'polypeptide(L)'
;MEEADNTAEHNEWLKQRFSQQHEALIPVVAVADMFFSCNKVRKTDDKHYDIPALVAMDRDLLAQKLTICLNEDTMQSEIALNFGLLGCFHEQLSHLPKSERQQKMKLVKQAIASLSREERKRSFTQCVTEQSIHYLK
;
A
#
# COMPACT_ATOMS: atom_id res chain seq x y z
N MET A 1 -13.41 39.36 20.93
CA MET A 1 -12.08 38.80 20.64
C MET A 1 -12.17 37.29 20.92
N GLU A 2 -13.02 36.59 20.17
CA GLU A 2 -13.40 35.17 20.41
C GLU A 2 -13.28 34.30 19.13
N GLU A 3 -13.15 34.89 17.93
CA GLU A 3 -13.08 34.13 16.67
C GLU A 3 -11.68 33.57 16.35
N ALA A 4 -10.62 34.20 16.86
CA ALA A 4 -9.25 33.78 16.57
C ALA A 4 -8.84 32.50 17.34
N ASP A 5 -9.42 32.27 18.53
CA ASP A 5 -9.11 31.15 19.42
C ASP A 5 -9.74 29.83 18.91
N ASN A 6 -11.01 29.89 18.48
CA ASN A 6 -11.74 28.76 17.89
C ASN A 6 -11.06 28.22 16.61
N THR A 7 -10.44 29.08 15.82
CA THR A 7 -9.80 28.69 14.55
C THR A 7 -8.50 27.91 14.79
N ALA A 8 -7.73 28.23 15.84
CA ALA A 8 -6.48 27.53 16.16
C ALA A 8 -6.74 26.13 16.71
N GLU A 9 -7.65 26.01 17.69
CA GLU A 9 -8.06 24.73 18.26
C GLU A 9 -8.72 23.82 17.21
N HIS A 10 -9.57 24.39 16.34
CA HIS A 10 -10.19 23.65 15.25
C HIS A 10 -9.15 23.10 14.25
N ASN A 11 -8.14 23.90 13.89
CA ASN A 11 -7.07 23.48 12.99
C ASN A 11 -6.19 22.39 13.62
N GLU A 12 -5.92 22.46 14.92
CA GLU A 12 -5.17 21.43 15.63
C GLU A 12 -5.95 20.12 15.71
N TRP A 13 -7.25 20.19 16.01
CA TRP A 13 -8.13 19.02 15.99
C TRP A 13 -8.19 18.37 14.60
N LEU A 14 -8.30 19.17 13.52
CA LEU A 14 -8.26 18.65 12.16
C LEU A 14 -6.96 17.91 11.88
N LYS A 15 -5.80 18.52 12.22
CA LYS A 15 -4.50 17.86 12.04
C LYS A 15 -4.42 16.53 12.77
N GLN A 16 -4.82 16.49 14.04
CA GLN A 16 -4.81 15.27 14.85
C GLN A 16 -5.72 14.19 14.23
N ARG A 17 -6.93 14.56 13.80
CA ARG A 17 -7.86 13.64 13.16
C ARG A 17 -7.30 13.07 11.85
N PHE A 18 -6.74 13.92 10.99
CA PHE A 18 -6.14 13.46 9.73
C PHE A 18 -4.92 12.57 9.97
N SER A 19 -4.07 12.90 10.94
CA SER A 19 -2.94 12.06 11.33
C SER A 19 -3.39 10.68 11.80
N GLN A 20 -4.41 10.60 12.66
CA GLN A 20 -4.93 9.31 13.14
C GLN A 20 -5.54 8.46 12.02
N GLN A 21 -6.29 9.10 11.12
CA GLN A 21 -6.87 8.40 9.95
C GLN A 21 -5.77 7.89 9.02
N HIS A 22 -4.72 8.69 8.79
CA HIS A 22 -3.60 8.32 7.94
C HIS A 22 -2.82 7.15 8.52
N GLU A 23 -2.45 7.23 9.80
CA GLU A 23 -1.74 6.15 10.51
C GLU A 23 -2.54 4.83 10.50
N ALA A 24 -3.87 4.91 10.61
CA ALA A 24 -4.74 3.74 10.55
C ALA A 24 -4.84 3.12 9.14
N LEU A 25 -4.67 3.91 8.07
CA LEU A 25 -4.74 3.44 6.69
C LEU A 25 -3.46 2.75 6.23
N ILE A 26 -2.28 3.19 6.69
CA ILE A 26 -0.98 2.63 6.31
C ILE A 26 -0.95 1.09 6.35
N PRO A 27 -1.35 0.40 7.44
CA PRO A 27 -1.34 -1.06 7.47
C PRO A 27 -2.34 -1.69 6.51
N VAL A 28 -3.49 -1.05 6.23
CA VAL A 28 -4.48 -1.56 5.27
C VAL A 28 -3.94 -1.50 3.85
N VAL A 29 -3.34 -0.36 3.48
CA VAL A 29 -2.70 -0.16 2.17
C VAL A 29 -1.56 -1.15 1.97
N ALA A 30 -0.72 -1.36 2.99
CA ALA A 30 0.37 -2.33 2.91
C ALA A 30 -0.12 -3.76 2.61
N VAL A 31 -1.20 -4.20 3.27
CA VAL A 31 -1.79 -5.53 3.03
C VAL A 31 -2.44 -5.59 1.64
N ALA A 32 -3.10 -4.51 1.20
CA ALA A 32 -3.71 -4.42 -0.13
C ALA A 32 -2.66 -4.57 -1.24
N ASP A 33 -1.53 -3.87 -1.14
CA ASP A 33 -0.44 -3.95 -2.11
C ASP A 33 0.19 -5.34 -2.17
N MET A 34 0.44 -5.94 -0.99
CA MET A 34 0.97 -7.29 -0.89
C MET A 34 0.03 -8.29 -1.55
N PHE A 35 -1.26 -8.24 -1.22
CA PHE A 35 -2.24 -9.18 -1.75
C PHE A 35 -2.42 -9.01 -3.26
N PHE A 36 -2.51 -7.77 -3.75
CA PHE A 36 -2.64 -7.47 -5.17
C PHE A 36 -1.56 -8.14 -6.01
N SER A 37 -0.29 -7.94 -5.64
CA SER A 37 0.84 -8.51 -6.38
C SER A 37 0.97 -10.02 -6.16
N CYS A 38 0.70 -10.49 -4.95
CA CYS A 38 0.68 -11.91 -4.66
C CYS A 38 -0.36 -12.63 -5.53
N ASN A 39 -1.60 -12.13 -5.58
CA ASN A 39 -2.69 -12.76 -6.33
C ASN A 39 -2.45 -12.72 -7.84
N LYS A 40 -1.80 -11.66 -8.36
CA LYS A 40 -1.37 -11.62 -9.76
C LYS A 40 -0.42 -12.75 -10.15
N VAL A 41 0.42 -13.19 -9.22
CA VAL A 41 1.41 -14.25 -9.47
C VAL A 41 0.83 -15.62 -9.16
N ARG A 42 0.21 -15.77 -7.98
CA ARG A 42 -0.21 -17.05 -7.43
C ARG A 42 -1.66 -17.42 -7.74
N LYS A 43 -2.48 -16.46 -8.15
CA LYS A 43 -3.88 -16.66 -8.60
C LYS A 43 -4.71 -17.44 -7.59
N THR A 44 -4.59 -17.10 -6.32
CA THR A 44 -5.33 -17.75 -5.22
C THR A 44 -6.77 -17.27 -5.10
N ASP A 45 -7.11 -16.15 -5.74
CA ASP A 45 -8.48 -15.63 -5.88
C ASP A 45 -8.75 -15.34 -7.37
N ASP A 46 -9.86 -15.84 -7.90
CA ASP A 46 -10.27 -15.69 -9.29
C ASP A 46 -10.64 -14.24 -9.66
N LYS A 47 -10.94 -13.41 -8.66
CA LYS A 47 -11.30 -12.01 -8.86
C LYS A 47 -10.06 -11.15 -9.09
N HIS A 48 -10.17 -10.28 -10.08
CA HIS A 48 -9.18 -9.25 -10.36
C HIS A 48 -9.60 -7.96 -9.66
N TYR A 49 -8.94 -7.63 -8.55
CA TYR A 49 -9.16 -6.39 -7.82
C TYR A 49 -8.17 -5.32 -8.29
N ASP A 50 -8.60 -4.07 -8.28
CA ASP A 50 -7.67 -2.92 -8.22
C ASP A 50 -7.33 -2.63 -6.74
N ILE A 51 -6.24 -1.89 -6.53
CA ILE A 51 -5.77 -1.59 -5.17
C ILE A 51 -6.79 -0.72 -4.39
N PRO A 52 -7.45 0.29 -4.99
CA PRO A 52 -8.50 1.04 -4.29
C PRO A 52 -9.64 0.16 -3.77
N ALA A 53 -10.10 -0.86 -4.52
CA ALA A 53 -11.13 -1.79 -4.04
C ALA A 53 -10.62 -2.67 -2.89
N LEU A 54 -9.33 -3.03 -2.89
CA LEU A 54 -8.72 -3.77 -1.79
C LEU A 54 -8.61 -2.91 -0.52
N VAL A 55 -8.24 -1.63 -0.66
CA VAL A 55 -8.17 -0.69 0.48
C VAL A 55 -9.55 -0.44 1.10
N ALA A 56 -10.62 -0.47 0.29
CA ALA A 56 -11.99 -0.36 0.77
C ALA A 56 -12.58 -1.68 1.29
N MET A 57 -11.86 -2.81 1.17
CA MET A 57 -12.32 -4.11 1.61
C MET A 57 -12.35 -4.20 3.14
N ASP A 58 -13.20 -5.09 3.67
CA ASP A 58 -13.12 -5.49 5.08
C ASP A 58 -11.70 -5.96 5.43
N ARG A 59 -11.18 -5.46 6.55
CA ARG A 59 -9.78 -5.63 6.93
C ARG A 59 -9.45 -7.10 7.23
N ASP A 60 -10.37 -7.82 7.86
CA ASP A 60 -10.14 -9.21 8.25
C ASP A 60 -10.24 -10.13 7.02
N LEU A 61 -11.16 -9.83 6.11
CA LEU A 61 -11.25 -10.50 4.81
C LEU A 61 -9.97 -10.27 3.98
N LEU A 62 -9.47 -9.04 3.91
CA LEU A 62 -8.25 -8.72 3.16
C LEU A 62 -7.04 -9.45 3.76
N ALA A 63 -6.91 -9.45 5.08
CA ALA A 63 -5.85 -10.17 5.78
C ALA A 63 -5.93 -11.68 5.50
N GLN A 64 -7.12 -12.28 5.57
CA GLN A 64 -7.31 -13.70 5.25
C GLN A 64 -6.91 -14.02 3.81
N LYS A 65 -7.32 -13.18 2.84
CA LYS A 65 -6.92 -13.33 1.43
C LYS A 65 -5.41 -13.27 1.25
N LEU A 66 -4.74 -12.34 1.94
CA LEU A 66 -3.28 -12.27 1.92
C LEU A 66 -2.65 -13.53 2.52
N THR A 67 -3.11 -13.99 3.68
CA THR A 67 -2.60 -15.22 4.31
C THR A 67 -2.72 -16.42 3.37
N ILE A 68 -3.88 -16.60 2.73
CA ILE A 68 -4.09 -17.67 1.74
C ILE A 68 -3.10 -17.52 0.57
N CYS A 69 -2.92 -16.29 0.07
CA CYS A 69 -2.02 -16.05 -1.05
C CYS A 69 -0.55 -16.31 -0.71
N LEU A 70 -0.11 -15.88 0.48
CA LEU A 70 1.26 -16.08 0.96
C LEU A 70 1.56 -17.54 1.31
N ASN A 71 0.55 -18.36 1.60
CA ASN A 71 0.69 -19.77 1.94
C ASN A 71 1.66 -19.96 3.13
N GLU A 72 2.83 -20.55 2.91
CA GLU A 72 3.85 -20.78 3.94
C GLU A 72 4.70 -19.52 4.25
N ASP A 73 4.67 -18.51 3.39
CA ASP A 73 5.40 -17.26 3.60
C ASP A 73 4.75 -16.41 4.69
N THR A 74 5.55 -15.93 5.65
CA THR A 74 5.06 -14.96 6.62
C THR A 74 4.95 -13.57 5.99
N MET A 75 4.12 -12.70 6.56
CA MET A 75 4.02 -11.29 6.14
C MET A 75 5.36 -10.52 6.28
N GLN A 76 6.29 -11.02 7.09
CA GLN A 76 7.62 -10.41 7.30
C GLN A 76 8.72 -11.00 6.39
N SER A 77 8.37 -12.00 5.58
CA SER A 77 9.28 -12.64 4.63
C SER A 77 9.75 -11.68 3.54
N GLU A 78 10.87 -12.00 2.90
CA GLU A 78 11.33 -11.24 1.74
C GLU A 78 10.36 -11.31 0.57
N ILE A 79 9.65 -12.43 0.43
CA ILE A 79 8.67 -12.64 -0.63
C ILE A 79 7.46 -11.72 -0.42
N ALA A 80 6.90 -11.67 0.78
CA ALA A 80 5.80 -10.76 1.11
C ALA A 80 6.18 -9.29 0.92
N LEU A 81 7.38 -8.90 1.38
CA LEU A 81 7.91 -7.56 1.18
C LEU A 81 8.05 -7.19 -0.30
N ASN A 82 8.54 -8.11 -1.12
CA ASN A 82 8.66 -7.90 -2.57
C ASN A 82 7.27 -7.76 -3.22
N PHE A 83 6.27 -8.52 -2.80
CA PHE A 83 4.90 -8.34 -3.29
C PHE A 83 4.35 -6.96 -2.90
N GLY A 84 4.56 -6.52 -1.66
CA GLY A 84 4.16 -5.18 -1.22
C GLY A 84 4.77 -4.07 -2.08
N LEU A 85 6.09 -4.11 -2.30
CA LEU A 85 6.77 -3.15 -3.19
C LEU A 85 6.20 -3.16 -4.60
N LEU A 86 6.00 -4.34 -5.18
CA LEU A 86 5.43 -4.45 -6.52
C LEU A 86 4.00 -3.92 -6.59
N GLY A 87 3.20 -4.09 -5.53
CA GLY A 87 1.83 -3.59 -5.45
C GLY A 87 1.83 -2.07 -5.44
N CYS A 88 2.59 -1.48 -4.52
CA CYS A 88 2.68 -0.03 -4.38
C CYS A 88 3.18 0.64 -5.67
N PHE A 89 4.24 0.14 -6.31
CA PHE A 89 4.69 0.69 -7.60
C PHE A 89 3.68 0.49 -8.73
N HIS A 90 2.85 -0.56 -8.67
CA HIS A 90 1.78 -0.75 -9.63
C HIS A 90 0.69 0.32 -9.49
N GLU A 91 0.40 0.77 -8.26
CA GLU A 91 -0.49 1.89 -8.00
C GLU A 91 0.14 3.22 -8.39
N GLN A 92 1.38 3.50 -7.96
CA GLN A 92 2.08 4.75 -8.28
C GLN A 92 2.16 5.01 -9.78
N LEU A 93 2.35 3.95 -10.57
CA LEU A 93 2.44 4.05 -12.03
C LEU A 93 1.08 3.96 -12.73
N SER A 94 -0.03 3.83 -12.02
CA SER A 94 -1.38 3.60 -12.58
C SER A 94 -1.82 4.65 -13.61
N HIS A 95 -1.38 5.89 -13.43
CA HIS A 95 -1.66 7.03 -14.31
C HIS A 95 -0.97 6.94 -15.69
N LEU A 96 0.03 6.05 -15.84
CA LEU A 96 0.80 5.93 -17.09
C LEU A 96 0.14 4.97 -18.10
N PRO A 97 0.42 5.15 -19.41
CA PRO A 97 0.02 4.20 -20.44
C PRO A 97 0.54 2.78 -20.17
N LYS A 98 -0.18 1.77 -20.65
CA LYS A 98 0.14 0.35 -20.37
C LYS A 98 1.56 -0.05 -20.80
N SER A 99 2.02 0.40 -21.96
CA SER A 99 3.37 0.11 -22.47
C SER A 99 4.46 0.68 -21.55
N GLU A 100 4.29 1.92 -21.11
CA GLU A 100 5.21 2.59 -20.20
C GLU A 100 5.22 1.97 -18.81
N ARG A 101 4.03 1.64 -18.27
CA ARG A 101 3.89 0.89 -17.01
C ARG A 101 4.68 -0.42 -17.06
N GLN A 102 4.54 -1.18 -18.15
CA GLN A 102 5.25 -2.45 -18.31
C GLN A 102 6.77 -2.26 -18.35
N GLN A 103 7.26 -1.22 -19.02
CA GLN A 103 8.69 -0.91 -19.06
C GLN A 103 9.21 -0.50 -17.68
N LYS A 104 8.53 0.43 -16.99
CA LYS A 104 8.93 0.89 -15.65
C LYS A 104 8.85 -0.22 -14.61
N MET A 105 7.84 -1.10 -14.68
CA MET A 105 7.75 -2.26 -13.79
C MET A 105 8.89 -3.27 -13.99
N LYS A 106 9.52 -3.35 -15.17
CA LYS A 106 10.75 -4.15 -15.34
C LYS A 106 11.91 -3.55 -14.55
N LEU A 107 12.08 -2.22 -14.60
CA LEU A 107 13.12 -1.51 -13.85
C LEU A 107 12.89 -1.64 -12.33
N VAL A 108 11.64 -1.52 -11.88
CA VAL A 108 11.27 -1.74 -10.47
C VAL A 108 11.68 -3.14 -10.01
N LYS A 109 11.37 -4.19 -10.78
CA LYS A 109 11.77 -5.57 -10.45
C LYS A 109 13.29 -5.73 -10.35
N GLN A 110 14.03 -5.11 -11.26
CA GLN A 110 15.49 -5.14 -11.23
C GLN A 110 16.05 -4.43 -9.99
N ALA A 111 15.50 -3.25 -9.66
CA ALA A 111 15.90 -2.51 -8.47
C ALA A 111 15.61 -3.29 -7.18
N ILE A 112 14.41 -3.86 -7.04
CA ILE A 112 14.03 -4.68 -5.87
C ILE A 112 15.01 -5.85 -5.69
N ALA A 113 15.43 -6.50 -6.78
CA ALA A 113 16.38 -7.62 -6.72
C ALA A 113 17.79 -7.20 -6.30
N SER A 114 18.19 -5.94 -6.53
CA SER A 114 19.51 -5.42 -6.14
C SER A 114 19.55 -4.83 -4.73
N LEU A 115 18.40 -4.49 -4.14
CA LEU A 115 18.31 -3.86 -2.83
C LEU A 115 18.42 -4.87 -1.69
N SER A 116 19.11 -4.46 -0.63
CA SER A 116 19.10 -5.18 0.65
C SER A 116 17.68 -5.24 1.23
N ARG A 117 17.46 -6.19 2.15
CA ARG A 117 16.16 -6.30 2.83
C ARG A 117 15.77 -5.02 3.56
N GLU A 118 16.72 -4.32 4.19
CA GLU A 118 16.45 -3.09 4.92
C GLU A 118 16.10 -1.92 3.98
N GLU A 119 16.76 -1.81 2.83
CA GLU A 119 16.38 -0.83 1.81
C GLU A 119 14.99 -1.11 1.23
N ARG A 120 14.67 -2.39 0.98
CA ARG A 120 13.33 -2.81 0.54
C ARG A 120 12.26 -2.44 1.57
N LYS A 121 12.51 -2.69 2.87
CA LYS A 121 11.58 -2.27 3.94
C LYS A 121 11.39 -0.76 3.97
N ARG A 122 12.48 0.00 3.95
CA ARG A 122 12.43 1.47 3.97
C ARG A 122 11.65 2.01 2.77
N SER A 123 11.92 1.48 1.59
CA SER A 123 11.25 1.86 0.35
C SER A 123 9.76 1.50 0.41
N PHE A 124 9.42 0.32 0.92
CA PHE A 124 8.02 -0.09 1.08
C PHE A 124 7.28 0.79 2.06
N THR A 125 7.84 1.02 3.25
CA THR A 125 7.26 1.92 4.27
C THR A 125 7.00 3.30 3.69
N GLN A 126 7.97 3.89 2.99
CA GLN A 126 7.79 5.19 2.34
C GLN A 126 6.66 5.16 1.32
N CYS A 127 6.66 4.16 0.44
CA CYS A 127 5.68 4.01 -0.63
C CYS A 127 4.25 3.93 -0.09
N VAL A 128 3.99 3.07 0.91
CA VAL A 128 2.65 2.92 1.50
C VAL A 128 2.24 4.14 2.32
N THR A 129 3.19 4.84 2.94
CA THR A 129 2.92 6.08 3.68
C THR A 129 2.42 7.16 2.74
N GLU A 130 3.10 7.35 1.60
CA GLU A 130 2.71 8.28 0.55
C GLU A 130 1.36 7.87 -0.07
N GLN A 131 1.21 6.59 -0.43
CA GLN A 131 -0.01 6.08 -1.05
C GLN A 131 -1.24 6.22 -0.13
N SER A 132 -1.07 6.05 1.18
CA SER A 132 -2.17 6.18 2.15
C SER A 132 -2.79 7.58 2.17
N ILE A 133 -2.01 8.61 1.84
CA ILE A 133 -2.52 9.99 1.74
C ILE A 133 -3.61 10.09 0.67
N HIS A 134 -3.49 9.33 -0.43
CA HIS A 134 -4.46 9.34 -1.52
C HIS A 134 -5.81 8.69 -1.17
N TYR A 135 -5.87 7.95 -0.06
CA TYR A 135 -7.10 7.27 0.39
C TYR A 135 -7.77 7.94 1.60
N LEU A 136 -7.20 9.04 2.11
CA LEU A 136 -7.85 9.86 3.13
C LEU A 136 -9.15 10.48 2.59
N LYS A 137 -10.18 10.51 3.44
CA LYS A 137 -11.50 11.08 3.14
C LYS A 137 -11.92 12.08 4.21
#